data_AF-A0A3M6JVA3-F1
#
_entry.id   AF-A0A3M6JVA3-F1
#
_cell.length_a   1.000
_cell.length_b   1.000
_cell.length_c   1.000
_cell.angle_alpha   90.00
_cell.angle_beta   90.00
_cell.angle_gamma   90.00
#
_symmetry.space_group_name_H-M   'P 1'
#
loop_
_entity.id
_entity.type
_entity.pdbx_description
1 polymer ?
#
loop_
_entity_poly.entity_id
_entity_poly.type
_entity_poly.pdbx_seq_one_letter_code
_entity_poly.pdbx_strand_id
1 'polypeptide(L)'
;MNKPELEMKIFLHLTKVNFSTLDEMKNLFNCEEDELTKIIAKNSKSNLDPLGFILVDKQSSPYRYSIEPTNYQTIHTQVENYLNGINGILNLFYRNLSTQITLFKNNSDNTTNLNNKGIKILDNISLVLDRIQQLSFIITYYKSMNKIPQNMIVQAENDHEKCINVYSQIIKKLQNIVKKESSHKQAIEMYLFKHQFVVNHLTS
;
A
#
# COMPACT_ATOMS: atom_id res chain seq x y z
N MET A 1 10.75 -9.16 15.75
CA MET A 1 10.44 -9.27 14.31
C MET A 1 9.96 -7.90 13.84
N ASN A 2 10.30 -7.43 12.63
CA ASN A 2 9.79 -6.14 12.16
C ASN A 2 8.33 -6.28 11.68
N LYS A 3 7.53 -5.20 11.75
CA LYS A 3 6.10 -5.24 11.41
C LYS A 3 5.81 -5.78 10.00
N PRO A 4 6.53 -5.36 8.94
CA PRO A 4 6.34 -5.90 7.59
C PRO A 4 6.58 -7.42 7.49
N GLU A 5 7.59 -7.93 8.19
CA GLU A 5 7.91 -9.36 8.18
C GLU A 5 6.82 -10.19 8.87
N LEU A 6 6.29 -9.71 10.00
CA LEU A 6 5.17 -10.36 10.70
C LEU A 6 3.91 -10.36 9.84
N GLU A 7 3.57 -9.22 9.22
CA GLU A 7 2.43 -9.09 8.31
C GLU A 7 2.53 -10.08 7.14
N MET A 8 3.69 -10.20 6.51
CA MET A 8 3.94 -11.18 5.45
C MET A 8 3.76 -12.63 5.95
N LYS A 9 4.27 -12.99 7.13
CA LYS A 9 4.13 -14.34 7.70
C LYS A 9 2.67 -14.69 8.00
N ILE A 10 1.89 -13.75 8.54
CA ILE A 10 0.45 -13.93 8.80
C ILE A 10 -0.27 -14.25 7.49
N PHE A 11 -0.08 -13.44 6.45
CA PHE A 11 -0.72 -13.67 5.16
C PHE A 11 -0.31 -15.02 4.56
N LEU A 12 0.98 -15.32 4.51
CA LEU A 12 1.47 -16.60 3.98
C LEU A 12 0.90 -17.81 4.72
N HIS A 13 0.77 -17.74 6.05
CA HIS A 13 0.15 -18.79 6.85
C HIS A 13 -1.34 -18.95 6.54
N LEU A 14 -2.11 -17.87 6.64
CA LEU A 14 -3.56 -17.90 6.43
C LEU A 14 -3.94 -18.34 5.01
N THR A 15 -3.03 -18.26 4.05
CA THR A 15 -3.26 -18.76 2.69
C THR A 15 -3.11 -20.28 2.53
N LYS A 16 -2.47 -20.94 3.50
CA LYS A 16 -2.20 -22.38 3.52
C LYS A 16 -3.19 -23.17 4.37
N VAL A 17 -3.98 -22.48 5.20
CA VAL A 17 -4.95 -23.08 6.12
C VAL A 17 -6.35 -22.57 5.83
N ASN A 18 -7.37 -23.34 6.19
CA ASN A 18 -8.76 -22.88 6.07
C ASN A 18 -9.06 -21.72 7.03
N PHE A 19 -8.49 -21.80 8.23
CA PHE A 19 -8.48 -20.72 9.22
C PHE A 19 -7.32 -20.95 10.20
N SER A 20 -7.02 -19.94 10.99
CA SER A 20 -6.18 -20.07 12.18
C SER A 20 -6.76 -19.23 13.33
N THR A 21 -6.37 -19.53 14.56
CA THR A 21 -6.72 -18.75 15.74
C THR A 21 -5.61 -17.77 16.11
N LEU A 22 -5.91 -16.79 16.96
CA LEU A 22 -4.91 -15.81 17.37
C LEU A 22 -3.78 -16.47 18.17
N ASP A 23 -4.09 -17.42 19.04
CA ASP A 23 -3.09 -18.16 19.82
C ASP A 23 -2.21 -19.07 18.95
N GLU A 24 -2.78 -19.73 17.93
CA GLU A 24 -1.99 -20.51 16.97
C GLU A 24 -0.97 -19.63 16.24
N MET A 25 -1.41 -18.48 15.71
CA MET A 25 -0.52 -17.55 15.03
C MET A 25 0.52 -16.95 15.98
N LYS A 26 0.14 -16.61 17.21
CA LYS A 26 1.05 -16.13 18.27
C LYS A 26 2.17 -17.12 18.54
N ASN A 27 1.80 -18.40 18.72
CA ASN A 27 2.76 -19.47 18.98
C ASN A 27 3.62 -19.78 17.75
N LEU A 28 3.04 -19.77 16.55
CA LEU A 28 3.75 -20.06 15.30
C LEU A 28 4.80 -19.00 14.96
N PHE A 29 4.50 -17.73 15.19
CA PHE A 29 5.36 -16.62 14.82
C PHE A 29 6.23 -16.10 15.97
N ASN A 30 5.99 -16.57 17.20
CA ASN A 30 6.64 -16.10 18.41
C ASN A 30 6.60 -14.57 18.51
N CYS A 31 5.40 -13.99 18.48
CA CYS A 31 5.16 -12.54 18.47
C CYS A 31 4.22 -12.09 19.60
N GLU A 32 4.22 -10.78 19.88
CA GLU A 32 3.30 -10.19 20.87
C GLU A 32 1.85 -10.16 20.36
N GLU A 33 0.92 -10.43 21.27
CA GLU A 33 -0.51 -10.49 20.98
C GLU A 33 -1.07 -9.13 20.49
N ASP A 34 -0.63 -8.04 21.11
CA ASP A 34 -1.05 -6.67 20.74
C ASP A 34 -0.59 -6.30 19.31
N GLU A 35 0.62 -6.70 18.91
CA GLU A 35 1.11 -6.46 17.55
C GLU A 35 0.33 -7.27 16.52
N LEU A 36 0.10 -8.56 16.79
CA LEU A 36 -0.69 -9.44 15.94
C LEU A 36 -2.12 -8.91 15.76
N THR A 37 -2.76 -8.50 16.86
CA THR A 37 -4.12 -7.95 16.85
C THR A 37 -4.21 -6.68 16.02
N LYS A 38 -3.24 -5.76 16.15
CA LYS A 38 -3.19 -4.52 15.35
C LYS A 38 -3.04 -4.79 13.87
N ILE A 39 -2.16 -5.73 13.48
CA ILE A 39 -1.96 -6.09 12.07
C ILE A 39 -3.21 -6.75 11.50
N ILE A 40 -3.81 -7.70 12.23
CA ILE A 40 -5.04 -8.35 11.81
C ILE A 40 -6.16 -7.33 11.66
N ALA A 41 -6.38 -6.46 12.65
CA ALA A 41 -7.46 -5.47 12.62
C ALA A 41 -7.32 -4.50 11.44
N LYS A 42 -6.11 -4.02 11.17
CA LYS A 42 -5.82 -3.13 10.03
C LYS A 42 -6.11 -3.79 8.68
N ASN A 43 -5.99 -5.10 8.60
CA ASN A 43 -6.15 -5.86 7.36
C ASN A 43 -7.45 -6.67 7.31
N SER A 44 -8.32 -6.53 8.32
CA SER A 44 -9.59 -7.26 8.39
C SER A 44 -10.67 -6.56 7.59
N LYS A 45 -11.46 -7.33 6.86
CA LYS A 45 -12.62 -6.81 6.15
C LYS A 45 -13.66 -6.32 7.16
N SER A 46 -14.15 -5.10 6.98
CA SER A 46 -15.17 -4.49 7.82
C SER A 46 -16.06 -3.55 7.01
N ASN A 47 -17.13 -3.02 7.63
CA ASN A 47 -17.96 -2.01 6.97
C ASN A 47 -17.20 -0.70 6.69
N LEU A 48 -16.18 -0.39 7.49
CA LEU A 48 -15.33 0.80 7.32
C LEU A 48 -14.16 0.55 6.37
N ASP A 49 -13.72 -0.70 6.28
CA ASP A 49 -12.70 -1.16 5.33
C ASP A 49 -13.21 -2.41 4.60
N PRO A 50 -14.07 -2.25 3.57
CA PRO A 50 -14.64 -3.37 2.83
C PRO A 50 -13.58 -4.12 1.99
N LEU A 51 -12.33 -3.63 1.99
CA LEU A 51 -11.24 -4.12 1.17
C LEU A 51 -10.15 -4.85 1.99
N GLY A 52 -10.44 -5.18 3.26
CA GLY A 52 -9.57 -6.02 4.06
C GLY A 52 -9.44 -7.44 3.50
N PHE A 53 -8.26 -8.04 3.72
CA PHE A 53 -7.85 -9.34 3.19
C PHE A 53 -8.10 -10.49 4.16
N ILE A 54 -8.36 -10.17 5.43
CA ILE A 54 -8.62 -11.15 6.49
C ILE A 54 -10.11 -11.15 6.81
N LEU A 55 -10.71 -12.33 6.75
CA LEU A 55 -12.02 -12.60 7.33
C LEU A 55 -11.87 -13.00 8.78
N VAL A 56 -12.69 -12.38 9.63
CA VAL A 56 -12.79 -12.72 11.05
C VAL A 56 -14.16 -13.34 11.29
N ASP A 57 -14.20 -14.66 11.49
CA ASP A 57 -15.38 -15.34 11.97
C ASP A 57 -15.46 -15.21 13.50
N LYS A 58 -16.37 -14.31 13.92
CA LYS A 58 -16.67 -14.04 15.33
C LYS A 58 -17.77 -14.93 15.90
N GLN A 59 -18.35 -15.83 15.10
CA GLN A 59 -19.36 -16.78 15.57
C GLN A 59 -18.72 -17.99 16.26
N SER A 60 -17.46 -18.29 15.91
CA SER A 60 -16.65 -19.34 16.53
C SER A 60 -15.88 -18.81 17.76
N SER A 61 -15.71 -19.62 18.81
CA SER A 61 -14.78 -19.32 19.92
C SER A 61 -13.74 -20.44 20.07
N PRO A 62 -12.43 -20.15 19.99
CA PRO A 62 -11.83 -18.83 19.70
C PRO A 62 -12.16 -18.34 18.28
N TYR A 63 -12.08 -17.01 18.08
CA TYR A 63 -12.30 -16.40 16.76
C TYR A 63 -11.37 -17.00 15.71
N ARG A 64 -11.92 -17.21 14.51
CA ARG A 64 -11.20 -17.81 13.39
C ARG A 64 -10.86 -16.75 12.36
N TYR A 65 -9.60 -16.73 11.96
CA TYR A 65 -9.04 -15.82 10.98
C TYR A 65 -8.74 -16.60 9.71
N SER A 66 -9.17 -16.10 8.56
CA SER A 66 -8.93 -16.73 7.26
C SER A 66 -8.67 -15.66 6.21
N ILE A 67 -8.14 -16.04 5.06
CA ILE A 67 -8.08 -15.14 3.92
C ILE A 67 -9.48 -14.98 3.36
N GLU A 68 -9.93 -13.74 3.15
CA GLU A 68 -11.11 -13.45 2.34
C GLU A 68 -10.93 -14.15 0.99
N PRO A 69 -11.81 -15.10 0.60
CA PRO A 69 -11.76 -15.77 -0.70
C PRO A 69 -12.13 -14.75 -1.78
N THR A 70 -11.19 -13.89 -2.10
CA THR A 70 -11.35 -12.82 -3.05
C THR A 70 -11.04 -13.43 -4.40
N ASN A 71 -12.06 -13.84 -5.16
CA ASN A 71 -11.81 -14.25 -6.53
C ASN A 71 -11.12 -13.11 -7.31
N TYR A 72 -10.42 -13.47 -8.38
CA TYR A 72 -9.67 -12.47 -9.14
C TYR A 72 -10.56 -11.37 -9.72
N GLN A 73 -11.83 -11.65 -10.04
CA GLN A 73 -12.80 -10.64 -10.51
C GLN A 73 -13.00 -9.51 -9.49
N THR A 74 -13.05 -9.82 -8.20
CA THR A 74 -13.14 -8.83 -7.14
C THR A 74 -11.85 -8.00 -7.06
N ILE A 75 -10.67 -8.64 -7.17
CA ILE A 75 -9.37 -7.92 -7.22
C ILE A 75 -9.33 -6.96 -8.39
N HIS A 76 -9.70 -7.42 -9.59
CA HIS A 76 -9.80 -6.61 -10.80
C HIS A 76 -10.69 -5.37 -10.57
N THR A 77 -11.90 -5.59 -10.03
CA THR A 77 -12.84 -4.50 -9.73
C THR A 77 -12.26 -3.50 -8.74
N GLN A 78 -11.52 -3.96 -7.73
CA GLN A 78 -10.84 -3.10 -6.77
C GLN A 78 -9.73 -2.26 -7.42
N VAL A 79 -8.93 -2.86 -8.31
CA VAL A 79 -7.90 -2.17 -9.07
C VAL A 79 -8.53 -1.04 -9.90
N GLU A 80 -9.57 -1.36 -10.69
CA GLU A 80 -10.22 -0.35 -11.53
C GLU A 80 -10.82 0.78 -10.72
N ASN A 81 -11.61 0.47 -9.69
CA ASN A 81 -12.27 1.48 -8.87
C ASN A 81 -11.26 2.38 -8.16
N TYR A 82 -10.20 1.80 -7.60
CA TYR A 82 -9.18 2.58 -6.90
C TYR A 82 -8.41 3.47 -7.87
N LEU A 83 -7.86 2.92 -8.95
CA LEU A 83 -7.05 3.68 -9.91
C LEU A 83 -7.86 4.79 -10.61
N ASN A 84 -9.14 4.55 -10.91
CA ASN A 84 -10.02 5.57 -11.49
C ASN A 84 -10.35 6.67 -10.46
N GLY A 85 -10.56 6.31 -9.19
CA GLY A 85 -10.96 7.24 -8.13
C GLY A 85 -9.85 8.16 -7.61
N ILE A 86 -8.58 7.74 -7.66
CA ILE A 86 -7.47 8.51 -7.06
C ILE A 86 -7.07 9.76 -7.84
N ASN A 87 -7.41 9.87 -9.13
CA ASN A 87 -6.99 11.00 -9.98
C ASN A 87 -7.44 12.36 -9.43
N GLY A 88 -8.68 12.47 -8.95
CA GLY A 88 -9.21 13.71 -8.36
C GLY A 88 -8.44 14.11 -7.09
N ILE A 89 -8.19 13.14 -6.22
CA ILE A 89 -7.46 13.33 -4.95
C ILE A 89 -6.01 13.75 -5.21
N LEU A 90 -5.31 13.06 -6.12
CA LEU A 90 -3.94 13.37 -6.49
C LEU A 90 -3.80 14.77 -7.09
N ASN A 91 -4.74 15.17 -7.96
CA ASN A 91 -4.73 16.52 -8.55
C ASN A 91 -4.85 17.62 -7.49
N LEU A 92 -5.66 17.41 -6.44
CA LEU A 92 -5.73 18.33 -5.31
C LEU A 92 -4.40 18.43 -4.58
N PHE A 93 -3.74 17.30 -4.31
CA PHE A 93 -2.44 17.29 -3.66
C PHE A 93 -1.35 17.96 -4.51
N TYR A 94 -1.29 17.66 -5.82
CA TYR A 94 -0.32 18.28 -6.72
C TYR A 94 -0.51 19.79 -6.83
N ARG A 95 -1.75 20.27 -6.88
CA ARG A 95 -2.03 21.71 -6.88
C ARG A 95 -1.52 22.36 -5.60
N ASN A 96 -1.72 21.72 -4.45
CA ASN A 96 -1.23 22.22 -3.16
C ASN A 96 0.30 22.21 -3.07
N LEU A 97 0.97 21.21 -3.67
CA LEU A 97 2.43 21.16 -3.77
C LEU A 97 2.98 22.23 -4.74
N SER A 98 2.30 22.45 -5.86
CA SER A 98 2.76 23.37 -6.92
C SER A 98 2.58 24.85 -6.56
N THR A 99 1.70 25.17 -5.60
CA THR A 99 1.29 26.55 -5.35
C THR A 99 2.15 27.33 -4.35
N GLN A 100 3.01 26.74 -3.49
CA GLN A 100 3.71 27.57 -2.50
C GLN A 100 5.11 27.15 -2.01
N ILE A 101 6.00 28.15 -2.01
CA ILE A 101 7.25 28.36 -1.25
C ILE A 101 7.07 28.11 0.27
N THR A 102 5.84 28.16 0.78
CA THR A 102 5.53 28.04 2.22
C THR A 102 5.61 26.62 2.77
N LEU A 103 5.73 25.60 1.91
CA LEU A 103 5.81 24.19 2.35
C LEU A 103 7.15 23.83 2.96
N PHE A 104 8.13 24.71 2.84
CA PHE A 104 9.48 24.48 3.29
C PHE A 104 9.87 25.50 4.35
N LYS A 105 10.62 25.03 5.35
CA LYS A 105 11.25 25.86 6.37
C LYS A 105 12.75 25.82 6.12
N ASN A 106 13.37 27.00 6.10
CA ASN A 106 14.81 27.12 6.19
C ASN A 106 15.19 26.96 7.66
N ASN A 107 15.97 25.92 7.97
CA ASN A 107 16.57 25.77 9.29
C ASN A 107 17.83 26.64 9.41
N SER A 108 18.29 26.85 10.66
CA SER A 108 19.53 27.57 10.98
C SER A 108 20.77 27.05 10.23
N ASP A 109 20.75 25.77 9.85
CA ASP A 109 21.90 25.05 9.30
C ASP A 109 21.90 25.06 7.76
N ASN A 110 21.18 25.99 7.12
CA ASN A 110 20.93 26.04 5.68
C ASN A 110 20.27 24.78 5.08
N THR A 111 19.72 23.89 5.93
CA THR A 111 18.92 22.74 5.49
C THR A 111 17.47 23.16 5.30
N THR A 112 16.91 22.81 4.14
CA THR A 112 15.51 23.10 3.83
C THR A 112 14.68 21.85 4.08
N ASN A 113 13.77 21.90 5.07
CA ASN A 113 12.88 20.79 5.42
C ASN A 113 11.43 21.10 5.09
N LEU A 114 10.62 20.06 4.90
CA LEU A 114 9.17 20.20 4.79
C LEU A 114 8.57 20.66 6.13
N ASN A 115 7.61 21.58 6.06
CA ASN A 115 6.78 21.92 7.20
C ASN A 115 5.67 20.86 7.40
N ASN A 116 4.91 20.98 8.49
CA ASN A 116 3.85 20.03 8.83
C ASN A 116 2.77 19.88 7.73
N LYS A 117 2.51 20.93 6.94
CA LYS A 117 1.56 20.87 5.83
C LYS A 117 2.13 20.09 4.65
N GLY A 118 3.40 20.30 4.31
CA GLY A 118 4.12 19.55 3.28
C GLY A 118 4.20 18.07 3.61
N ILE A 119 4.59 17.75 4.86
CA ILE A 119 4.62 16.38 5.39
C ILE A 119 3.25 15.71 5.23
N LYS A 120 2.18 16.34 5.72
CA LYS A 120 0.82 15.77 5.61
C LYS A 120 0.38 15.50 4.16
N ILE A 121 0.73 16.39 3.23
CA ILE A 121 0.39 16.18 1.82
C ILE A 121 1.17 14.99 1.26
N LEU A 122 2.47 14.90 1.53
CA LEU A 122 3.28 13.76 1.07
C LEU A 122 2.90 12.46 1.75
N ASP A 123 2.50 12.47 3.03
CA ASP A 123 1.93 11.31 3.71
C ASP A 123 0.68 10.79 2.99
N ASN A 124 -0.23 11.68 2.62
CA ASN A 124 -1.43 11.26 1.90
C ASN A 124 -1.10 10.68 0.53
N ILE A 125 -0.09 11.22 -0.17
CA ILE A 125 0.37 10.66 -1.45
C ILE A 125 1.08 9.31 -1.23
N SER A 126 1.86 9.19 -0.16
CA SER A 126 2.52 7.94 0.26
C SER A 126 1.50 6.84 0.53
N LEU A 127 0.40 7.15 1.21
CA LEU A 127 -0.73 6.23 1.41
C LEU A 127 -1.35 5.77 0.08
N VAL A 128 -1.47 6.67 -0.90
CA VAL A 128 -1.96 6.32 -2.24
C VAL A 128 -0.98 5.36 -2.93
N LEU A 129 0.31 5.67 -2.90
CA LEU A 129 1.35 4.82 -3.49
C LEU A 129 1.39 3.45 -2.81
N ASP A 130 1.36 3.39 -1.48
CA ASP A 130 1.32 2.15 -0.70
C ASP A 130 0.13 1.28 -1.12
N ARG A 131 -1.05 1.87 -1.33
CA ARG A 131 -2.22 1.12 -1.77
C ARG A 131 -2.08 0.59 -3.20
N ILE A 132 -1.52 1.36 -4.13
CA ILE A 132 -1.26 0.87 -5.50
C ILE A 132 -0.25 -0.28 -5.46
N GLN A 133 0.81 -0.16 -4.64
CA GLN A 133 1.80 -1.23 -4.47
C GLN A 133 1.16 -2.50 -3.90
N GLN A 134 0.30 -2.37 -2.88
CA GLN A 134 -0.45 -3.50 -2.32
C GLN A 134 -1.30 -4.19 -3.40
N LEU A 135 -2.06 -3.43 -4.19
CA LEU A 135 -2.88 -3.98 -5.28
C LEU A 135 -2.03 -4.73 -6.31
N SER A 136 -0.90 -4.15 -6.72
CA SER A 136 0.06 -4.80 -7.62
C SER A 136 0.59 -6.11 -7.05
N PHE A 137 0.99 -6.12 -5.78
CA PHE A 137 1.47 -7.31 -5.08
C PHE A 137 0.41 -8.41 -5.02
N ILE A 138 -0.84 -8.08 -4.74
CA ILE A 138 -1.95 -9.03 -4.67
C ILE A 138 -2.14 -9.73 -6.01
N ILE A 139 -2.06 -9.00 -7.12
CA ILE A 139 -2.17 -9.59 -8.46
C ILE A 139 -1.04 -10.61 -8.69
N THR A 140 0.21 -10.22 -8.39
CA THR A 140 1.37 -11.11 -8.52
C THR A 140 1.26 -12.33 -7.61
N TYR A 141 0.76 -12.14 -6.39
CA TYR A 141 0.53 -13.20 -5.42
C TYR A 141 -0.54 -14.20 -5.90
N TYR A 142 -1.65 -13.72 -6.45
CA TYR A 142 -2.68 -14.59 -7.01
C TYR A 142 -2.18 -15.36 -8.24
N LYS A 143 -1.33 -14.72 -9.05
CA LYS A 143 -0.67 -15.36 -10.19
C LYS A 143 0.26 -16.49 -9.73
N SER A 144 1.11 -16.25 -8.74
CA SER A 144 2.05 -17.27 -8.25
C SER A 144 1.38 -18.48 -7.59
N MET A 145 0.18 -18.28 -7.05
CA MET A 145 -0.64 -19.34 -6.43
C MET A 145 -1.58 -20.04 -7.43
N ASN A 146 -1.53 -19.72 -8.73
CA ASN A 146 -2.47 -20.21 -9.74
C ASN A 146 -3.95 -19.99 -9.35
N LYS A 147 -4.23 -18.88 -8.66
CA LYS A 147 -5.59 -18.49 -8.20
C LYS A 147 -6.32 -17.56 -9.18
N ILE A 148 -5.70 -17.25 -10.32
CA ILE A 148 -6.29 -16.45 -11.39
C ILE A 148 -6.99 -17.40 -12.37
N PRO A 149 -8.28 -17.22 -12.68
CA PRO A 149 -8.96 -18.00 -13.71
C PRO A 149 -8.24 -17.90 -15.06
N GLN A 150 -8.18 -19.00 -15.81
CA GLN A 150 -7.43 -19.07 -17.07
C GLN A 150 -7.84 -17.98 -18.07
N ASN A 151 -9.14 -17.68 -18.15
CA ASN A 151 -9.70 -16.65 -19.02
C ASN A 151 -9.40 -15.20 -18.55
N MET A 152 -8.81 -15.03 -17.37
CA MET A 152 -8.49 -13.73 -16.77
C MET A 152 -6.99 -13.46 -16.64
N ILE A 153 -6.12 -14.38 -17.07
CA ILE A 153 -4.65 -14.20 -16.96
C ILE A 153 -4.20 -12.91 -17.67
N VAL A 154 -4.69 -12.68 -18.89
CA VAL A 154 -4.38 -11.44 -19.65
C VAL A 154 -4.90 -10.20 -18.94
N GLN A 155 -6.11 -10.28 -18.35
CA GLN A 155 -6.64 -9.17 -17.56
C GLN A 155 -5.75 -8.88 -16.35
N ALA A 156 -5.19 -9.92 -15.74
CA ALA A 156 -4.31 -9.76 -14.60
C ALA A 156 -2.96 -9.13 -14.92
N GLU A 157 -2.40 -9.49 -16.07
CA GLU A 157 -1.19 -8.84 -16.57
C GLU A 157 -1.45 -7.35 -16.84
N ASN A 158 -2.58 -7.03 -17.47
CA ASN A 158 -3.00 -5.65 -17.72
C ASN A 158 -3.21 -4.86 -16.41
N ASP A 159 -3.86 -5.46 -15.41
CA ASP A 159 -4.12 -4.80 -14.12
C ASP A 159 -2.81 -4.54 -13.35
N HIS A 160 -1.87 -5.48 -13.38
CA HIS A 160 -0.55 -5.31 -12.80
C HIS A 160 0.21 -4.18 -13.48
N GLU A 161 0.22 -4.16 -14.82
CA GLU A 161 0.86 -3.13 -15.62
C GLU A 161 0.23 -1.75 -15.36
N LYS A 162 -1.10 -1.65 -15.29
CA LYS A 162 -1.82 -0.42 -14.91
C LYS A 162 -1.36 0.11 -13.56
N CYS A 163 -1.28 -0.76 -12.54
CA CYS A 163 -0.78 -0.38 -11.22
C CYS A 163 0.64 0.19 -11.29
N ILE A 164 1.56 -0.50 -11.96
CA ILE A 164 2.95 -0.03 -12.11
C ILE A 164 3.00 1.31 -12.86
N ASN A 165 2.27 1.43 -13.97
CA ASN A 165 2.24 2.62 -14.78
C ASN A 165 1.75 3.83 -14.00
N VAL A 166 0.63 3.70 -13.27
CA VAL A 166 0.10 4.79 -12.43
C VAL A 166 1.06 5.13 -11.30
N TYR A 167 1.63 4.14 -10.62
CA TYR A 167 2.62 4.34 -9.57
C TYR A 167 3.83 5.14 -10.08
N SER A 168 4.41 4.73 -11.21
CA SER A 168 5.54 5.42 -11.84
C SER A 168 5.18 6.83 -12.30
N GLN A 169 3.97 7.05 -12.83
CA GLN A 169 3.51 8.39 -13.23
C GLN A 169 3.40 9.34 -12.04
N ILE A 170 2.89 8.87 -10.90
CA ILE A 170 2.79 9.67 -9.66
C ILE A 170 4.19 10.13 -9.22
N ILE A 171 5.16 9.21 -9.19
CA ILE A 171 6.55 9.52 -8.82
C ILE A 171 7.18 10.51 -9.78
N LYS A 172 7.06 10.30 -11.10
CA LYS A 172 7.57 11.24 -12.12
C LYS A 172 6.97 12.63 -11.98
N LYS A 173 5.67 12.72 -11.69
CA LYS A 173 4.97 14.01 -11.50
C LYS A 173 5.45 14.72 -10.24
N LEU A 174 5.64 13.99 -9.13
CA LEU A 174 6.23 14.55 -7.91
C LEU A 174 7.63 15.10 -8.17
N GLN A 175 8.51 14.32 -8.81
CA GLN A 175 9.87 14.75 -9.16
C GLN A 175 9.89 16.02 -10.01
N ASN A 176 8.95 16.16 -10.95
CA ASN A 176 8.85 17.34 -11.81
C ASN A 176 8.38 18.59 -11.06
N ILE A 177 7.51 18.46 -10.06
CA ILE A 177 7.06 19.59 -9.23
C ILE A 177 8.25 20.21 -8.48
N VAL A 178 9.27 19.42 -8.12
CA VAL A 178 10.39 19.88 -7.29
C VAL A 178 11.58 20.46 -8.05
N LYS A 179 11.52 20.57 -9.39
CA LYS A 179 12.65 21.04 -10.21
C LYS A 179 12.96 22.55 -10.11
N LYS A 180 12.29 23.31 -9.23
CA LYS A 180 12.47 24.76 -9.13
C LYS A 180 13.58 25.21 -8.17
N GLU A 181 13.91 24.45 -7.11
CA GLU A 181 15.02 24.75 -6.18
C GLU A 181 15.66 23.44 -5.67
N SER A 182 17.00 23.36 -5.66
CA SER A 182 17.76 22.13 -5.38
C SER A 182 17.57 21.59 -3.96
N SER A 183 17.40 22.45 -2.96
CA SER A 183 17.18 22.06 -1.56
C SER A 183 15.77 21.50 -1.33
N HIS A 184 14.76 22.07 -1.98
CA HIS A 184 13.39 21.53 -1.98
C HIS A 184 13.32 20.13 -2.60
N LYS A 185 14.10 19.92 -3.68
CA LYS A 185 14.21 18.63 -4.37
C LYS A 185 14.69 17.55 -3.42
N GLN A 186 15.76 17.83 -2.69
CA GLN A 186 16.35 16.87 -1.76
C GLN A 186 15.39 16.48 -0.63
N ALA A 187 14.64 17.44 -0.07
CA ALA A 187 13.67 17.17 1.00
C ALA A 187 12.52 16.25 0.56
N ILE A 188 11.99 16.44 -0.66
CA ILE A 188 10.94 15.58 -1.20
C ILE A 188 11.49 14.22 -1.64
N GLU A 189 12.68 14.18 -2.24
CA GLU A 189 13.33 12.92 -2.64
C GLU A 189 13.63 12.04 -1.42
N MET A 190 14.10 12.62 -0.31
CA MET A 190 14.29 11.88 0.94
C MET A 190 12.96 11.31 1.45
N TYR A 191 11.87 12.07 1.37
CA TYR A 191 10.54 11.60 1.81
C TYR A 191 10.03 10.43 0.96
N LEU A 192 10.26 10.50 -0.34
CA LEU A 192 9.78 9.52 -1.30
C LEU A 192 10.77 8.38 -1.56
N PHE A 193 11.90 8.33 -0.85
CA PHE A 193 12.98 7.38 -1.09
C PHE A 193 12.49 5.92 -1.11
N LYS A 194 11.64 5.53 -0.15
CA LYS A 194 10.99 4.21 -0.11
C LYS A 194 10.30 3.89 -1.45
N HIS A 195 9.54 4.84 -1.97
CA HIS A 195 8.78 4.63 -3.20
C HIS A 195 9.65 4.66 -4.44
N GLN A 196 10.72 5.46 -4.45
CA GLN A 196 11.71 5.46 -5.52
C GLN A 196 12.43 4.11 -5.61
N PHE A 197 12.78 3.53 -4.45
CA PHE A 197 13.34 2.19 -4.37
C PHE A 197 12.37 1.17 -4.98
N VAL A 198 11.09 1.24 -4.62
CA VAL A 198 10.05 0.36 -5.20
C VAL A 198 9.95 0.50 -6.71
N VAL A 199 9.95 1.71 -7.29
CA VAL A 199 9.95 1.87 -8.77
C VAL A 199 11.12 1.12 -9.40
N ASN A 200 12.33 1.33 -8.88
CA ASN A 200 13.54 0.74 -9.43
C ASN A 200 13.51 -0.80 -9.43
N HIS A 201 12.79 -1.40 -8.48
CA HIS A 201 12.67 -2.87 -8.35
C HIS A 201 11.38 -3.45 -8.96
N LEU A 202 10.41 -2.60 -9.34
CA LEU A 202 9.20 -3.02 -10.08
C LEU A 202 9.42 -3.03 -11.60
N THR A 203 10.40 -2.26 -12.11
CA THR A 203 10.70 -2.15 -13.55
C THR A 203 11.94 -2.93 -14.00
N SER A 204 12.57 -3.69 -13.08
CA SER A 204 13.73 -4.54 -13.38
C SER A 204 13.28 -5.99 -13.58
#